data_AF-A0A182VH73-F1
#
_entry.id   AF-A0A182VH73-F1
#
_cell.length_a   1.000
_cell.length_b   1.000
_cell.length_c   1.000
_cell.angle_alpha   90.00
_cell.angle_beta   90.00
_cell.angle_gamma   90.00
#
_symmetry.space_group_name_H-M   'P 1'
#
loop_
_entity.id
_entity.type
_entity.pdbx_description
1 polymer ?
#
loop_
_entity_poly.entity_id
_entity_poly.type
_entity_poly.pdbx_seq_one_letter_code
_entity_poly.pdbx_strand_id
1 'polypeptide(L)'
;MEESCEHVDGSIASTKPRSSVWDWINMLDMPSEVMGLSRTIPKVDVLSYFVEREITNVRVLHMLNPNRLWLRSAAQEPLVEKLYDELNECYNHIGSDRWRLETSKVQHGLYCAVLYEEVWQRGRIVGPLIGSRVKVHFIDTGLTELVDYRHLKFLATSFGTVPAQAVRASLACLISKGGVWTRAESDRLTRLINFVSQQPAYIMCINNKV
;
A
#
# COMPACT_ATOMS: atom_id res chain seq x y z
N MET A 1 16.33 -41.47 -46.83
CA MET A 1 15.11 -40.68 -47.08
C MET A 1 15.10 -39.61 -46.02
N GLU A 2 15.63 -38.46 -46.40
CA GLU A 2 15.41 -37.19 -45.70
C GLU A 2 13.93 -36.85 -45.81
N GLU A 3 13.31 -36.46 -44.70
CA GLU A 3 12.21 -35.51 -44.76
C GLU A 3 12.36 -34.51 -43.60
N SER A 4 12.24 -33.25 -44.01
CA SER A 4 12.74 -32.03 -43.42
C SER A 4 11.97 -31.54 -42.20
N CYS A 5 12.70 -30.90 -41.29
CA CYS A 5 12.20 -30.07 -40.22
C CYS A 5 11.42 -28.85 -40.74
N GLU A 6 10.15 -28.69 -40.35
CA GLU A 6 9.47 -27.39 -40.39
C GLU A 6 9.74 -26.62 -39.10
N HIS A 7 10.49 -25.53 -39.23
CA HIS A 7 10.67 -24.53 -38.19
C HIS A 7 9.43 -23.64 -38.16
N VAL A 8 8.57 -23.78 -37.15
CA VAL A 8 7.60 -22.74 -36.82
C VAL A 8 8.27 -21.76 -35.88
N ASP A 9 8.73 -20.67 -36.46
CA ASP A 9 9.24 -19.48 -35.80
C ASP A 9 8.07 -18.77 -35.09
N GLY A 10 7.72 -19.28 -33.91
CA GLY A 10 6.64 -18.77 -33.08
C GLY A 10 7.21 -18.02 -31.89
N SER A 11 7.46 -16.73 -32.06
CA SER A 11 7.68 -15.80 -30.96
C SER A 11 6.59 -16.00 -29.90
N ILE A 12 6.93 -16.62 -28.77
CA ILE A 12 6.07 -16.67 -27.59
C ILE A 12 6.09 -15.26 -27.00
N ALA A 13 5.32 -14.38 -27.64
CA ALA A 13 4.91 -13.14 -27.03
C ALA A 13 4.09 -13.54 -25.80
N SER A 14 4.67 -13.31 -24.62
CA SER A 14 3.95 -13.22 -23.36
C SER A 14 2.95 -12.05 -23.45
N THR A 15 1.88 -12.23 -24.21
CA THR A 15 0.73 -11.33 -24.20
C THR A 15 0.08 -11.44 -22.85
N LYS A 16 0.40 -10.49 -21.97
CA LYS A 16 -0.40 -10.24 -20.76
C LYS A 16 -1.85 -10.08 -21.22
N PRO A 17 -2.78 -10.94 -20.77
CA PRO A 17 -4.18 -10.77 -21.11
C PRO A 17 -4.64 -9.37 -20.70
N ARG A 18 -5.53 -8.78 -21.50
CA ARG A 18 -6.23 -7.54 -21.12
C ARG A 18 -6.84 -7.74 -19.73
N SER A 19 -6.81 -6.70 -18.88
CA SER A 19 -7.19 -6.78 -17.46
C SER A 19 -8.55 -7.43 -17.23
N SER A 20 -9.47 -7.32 -18.20
CA SER A 20 -10.78 -7.95 -18.17
C SER A 20 -10.71 -9.48 -18.15
N VAL A 21 -9.75 -10.16 -18.77
CA VAL A 21 -9.73 -11.63 -18.82
C VAL A 21 -9.37 -12.25 -17.46
N TRP A 22 -8.51 -11.58 -16.68
CA TRP A 22 -8.17 -12.00 -15.32
C TRP A 22 -9.32 -11.84 -14.34
N ASP A 23 -10.17 -10.83 -14.56
CA ASP A 23 -11.38 -10.59 -13.77
C ASP A 23 -12.44 -11.70 -14.00
N TRP A 24 -12.46 -12.31 -15.18
CA TRP A 24 -13.44 -13.35 -15.54
C TRP A 24 -13.00 -14.76 -15.12
N ILE A 25 -11.70 -15.08 -15.24
CA ILE A 25 -11.17 -16.40 -14.84
C ILE A 25 -11.26 -16.61 -13.33
N ASN A 26 -11.22 -15.53 -12.55
CA ASN A 26 -11.31 -15.60 -11.10
C ASN A 26 -12.71 -15.28 -10.56
N MET A 27 -13.75 -15.23 -11.42
CA MET A 27 -15.13 -14.79 -11.13
C MET A 27 -15.55 -14.94 -9.65
N LEU A 28 -15.18 -13.93 -8.89
CA LEU A 28 -15.72 -13.66 -7.58
C LEU A 28 -17.00 -12.89 -7.88
N ASP A 29 -18.15 -13.39 -7.45
CA ASP A 29 -19.36 -12.58 -7.32
C ASP A 29 -19.06 -11.43 -6.37
N MET A 30 -18.59 -10.33 -6.94
CA MET A 30 -18.16 -9.13 -6.25
C MET A 30 -19.18 -8.04 -6.53
N PRO A 31 -19.73 -7.39 -5.50
CA PRO A 31 -20.57 -6.23 -5.70
C PRO A 31 -19.84 -5.18 -6.55
N SER A 32 -20.55 -4.55 -7.50
CA SER A 32 -19.96 -3.49 -8.36
C SER A 32 -19.46 -2.27 -7.58
N GLU A 33 -19.96 -2.12 -6.35
CA GLU A 33 -19.66 -1.08 -5.37
C GLU A 33 -18.31 -1.25 -4.67
N VAL A 34 -17.59 -2.36 -4.89
CA VAL A 34 -16.32 -2.64 -4.21
C VAL A 34 -15.12 -2.76 -5.18
N MET A 35 -13.93 -2.52 -4.65
CA MET A 35 -12.66 -2.59 -5.35
C MET A 35 -12.34 -4.05 -5.67
N GLY A 36 -12.42 -4.40 -6.96
CA GLY A 36 -11.91 -5.66 -7.50
C GLY A 36 -10.39 -5.63 -7.75
N LEU A 37 -9.83 -6.77 -8.14
CA LEU A 37 -8.39 -6.92 -8.40
C LEU A 37 -7.84 -6.06 -9.53
N SER A 38 -8.65 -5.76 -10.55
CA SER A 38 -8.24 -4.91 -11.66
C SER A 38 -8.21 -3.42 -11.32
N ARG A 39 -8.85 -3.00 -10.21
CA ARG A 39 -8.86 -1.60 -9.79
C ARG A 39 -7.60 -1.27 -8.99
N THR A 40 -7.07 -0.07 -9.23
CA THR A 40 -5.87 0.43 -8.55
C THR A 40 -6.17 1.74 -7.84
N ILE A 41 -5.56 1.94 -6.67
CA ILE A 41 -5.57 3.24 -5.99
C ILE A 41 -4.37 4.05 -6.47
N PRO A 42 -4.54 5.32 -6.92
CA PRO A 42 -3.44 6.18 -7.30
C PRO A 42 -2.42 6.36 -6.18
N LYS A 43 -1.14 6.51 -6.51
CA LYS A 43 -0.13 6.93 -5.54
C LYS A 43 -0.22 8.44 -5.30
N VAL A 44 0.30 8.90 -4.16
CA VAL A 44 0.52 10.35 -3.92
C VAL A 44 1.30 10.93 -5.10
N ASP A 45 0.82 12.05 -5.64
CA ASP A 45 1.66 12.92 -6.47
C ASP A 45 2.65 13.65 -5.56
N VAL A 46 3.88 13.15 -5.49
CA VAL A 46 4.92 13.69 -4.60
C VAL A 46 5.21 15.16 -4.93
N LEU A 47 5.17 15.54 -6.20
CA LEU A 47 5.50 16.91 -6.62
C LEU A 47 4.43 17.93 -6.19
N SER A 48 3.20 17.50 -5.92
CA SER A 48 2.15 18.34 -5.36
C SER A 48 2.39 18.74 -3.89
N TYR A 49 3.25 18.01 -3.16
CA TYR A 49 3.43 18.18 -1.72
C TYR A 49 4.87 18.46 -1.29
N PHE A 50 5.84 18.18 -2.14
CA PHE A 50 7.26 18.24 -1.81
C PHE A 50 8.02 18.95 -2.92
N VAL A 51 8.66 20.05 -2.56
CA VAL A 51 9.50 20.84 -3.48
C VAL A 51 10.96 20.55 -3.14
N GLU A 52 11.75 20.20 -4.16
CA GLU A 52 13.18 19.93 -3.96
C GLU A 52 13.90 21.17 -3.41
N ARG A 53 14.82 20.97 -2.47
CA ARG A 53 15.63 22.01 -1.83
C ARG A 53 14.83 22.98 -0.95
N GLU A 54 13.60 22.62 -0.61
CA GLU A 54 12.78 23.37 0.33
C GLU A 54 12.55 22.60 1.64
N ILE A 55 12.14 23.34 2.67
CA ILE A 55 11.69 22.76 3.93
C ILE A 55 10.19 22.53 3.83
N THR A 56 9.75 21.30 4.08
CA THR A 56 8.34 20.93 4.17
C THR A 56 8.05 20.40 5.56
N ASN A 57 6.95 20.83 6.17
CA ASN A 57 6.48 20.21 7.40
C ASN A 57 5.87 18.84 7.08
N VAL A 58 6.42 17.80 7.70
CA VAL A 58 6.03 16.42 7.46
C VAL A 58 5.66 15.74 8.76
N ARG A 59 4.80 14.73 8.67
CA ARG A 59 4.57 13.75 9.73
C ARG A 59 5.21 12.43 9.33
N VAL A 60 6.08 11.88 10.17
CA VAL A 60 6.58 10.51 9.98
C VAL A 60 5.52 9.54 10.47
N LEU A 61 5.13 8.60 9.62
CA LEU A 61 4.02 7.67 9.85
C LEU A 61 4.52 6.31 10.32
N HIS A 62 5.54 5.80 9.65
CA HIS A 62 6.14 4.52 9.96
C HIS A 62 7.60 4.52 9.52
N MET A 63 8.45 3.78 10.23
CA MET A 63 9.84 3.59 9.83
C MET A 63 10.26 2.14 10.02
N LEU A 64 10.81 1.57 8.95
CA LEU A 64 11.45 0.26 8.99
C LEU A 64 12.96 0.39 9.27
N ASN A 65 13.60 1.33 8.57
CA ASN A 65 15.02 1.64 8.72
C ASN A 65 15.31 3.05 8.15
N PRO A 66 16.52 3.61 8.36
CA PRO A 66 16.85 4.97 7.92
C PRO A 66 16.64 5.23 6.43
N ASN A 67 16.77 4.23 5.55
CA ASN A 67 16.51 4.37 4.11
C ASN A 67 15.13 3.80 3.69
N ARG A 68 14.25 3.52 4.64
CA ARG A 68 12.88 3.07 4.39
C ARG A 68 11.96 3.53 5.52
N LEU A 69 11.42 4.72 5.32
CA LEU A 69 10.36 5.30 6.14
C LEU A 69 9.21 5.76 5.26
N TRP A 70 8.09 6.04 5.90
CA TRP A 70 6.90 6.60 5.29
C TRP A 70 6.51 7.86 6.03
N LEU A 71 6.16 8.88 5.26
CA LEU A 71 5.78 10.18 5.75
C LEU A 71 4.64 10.75 4.91
N ARG A 72 4.03 11.82 5.39
CA ARG A 72 3.13 12.67 4.61
C ARG A 72 3.39 14.13 4.90
N SER A 73 3.04 14.99 3.96
CA SER A 73 3.08 16.44 4.15
C SER A 73 1.95 16.89 5.07
N ALA A 74 2.19 17.93 5.87
CA ALA A 74 1.15 18.58 6.67
C ALA A 74 -0.05 19.04 5.82
N ALA A 75 0.18 19.37 4.54
CA ALA A 75 -0.87 19.74 3.59
C ALA A 75 -1.83 18.59 3.25
N GLN A 76 -1.47 17.34 3.56
CA GLN A 76 -2.35 16.18 3.38
C GLN A 76 -3.30 15.94 4.56
N GLU A 77 -3.05 16.52 5.74
CA GLU A 77 -3.81 16.18 6.97
C GLU A 77 -5.33 16.40 6.83
N PRO A 78 -5.85 17.51 6.27
CA PRO A 78 -7.30 17.68 6.12
C PRO A 78 -7.97 16.63 5.23
N LEU A 79 -7.27 16.18 4.18
CA LEU A 79 -7.75 15.12 3.29
C LEU A 79 -7.76 13.76 4.02
N VAL A 80 -6.73 13.49 4.82
CA VAL A 80 -6.60 12.26 5.60
C VAL A 80 -7.66 12.20 6.69
N GLU A 81 -7.87 13.28 7.45
CA GLU A 81 -8.89 13.37 8.48
C GLU A 81 -10.27 13.05 7.90
N LYS A 82 -10.64 13.74 6.82
CA LYS A 82 -11.89 13.47 6.11
C LYS A 82 -12.01 12.02 5.63
N LEU A 83 -10.94 11.46 5.06
CA LEU A 83 -10.91 10.06 4.62
C LEU A 83 -11.16 9.10 5.78
N TYR A 84 -10.50 9.31 6.92
CA TYR A 84 -10.65 8.44 8.10
C TYR A 84 -12.05 8.57 8.71
N ASP A 85 -12.60 9.78 8.78
CA ASP A 85 -13.96 10.01 9.26
C ASP A 85 -14.99 9.28 8.38
N GLU A 86 -14.96 9.51 7.06
CA GLU A 86 -15.89 8.86 6.12
C GLU A 86 -15.72 7.33 6.10
N LEU A 87 -14.48 6.84 6.18
CA LEU A 87 -14.20 5.41 6.21
C LEU A 87 -14.73 4.78 7.50
N ASN A 88 -14.46 5.37 8.65
CA ASN A 88 -14.93 4.81 9.92
C ASN A 88 -16.44 4.94 10.07
N GLU A 89 -17.04 6.04 9.65
CA GLU A 89 -18.50 6.19 9.60
C GLU A 89 -19.13 5.10 8.72
N CYS A 90 -18.59 4.85 7.53
CA CYS A 90 -19.12 3.82 6.65
C CYS A 90 -19.00 2.42 7.27
N TYR A 91 -17.79 2.00 7.65
CA TYR A 91 -17.56 0.60 8.01
C TYR A 91 -18.03 0.22 9.42
N ASN A 92 -18.22 1.19 10.32
CA ASN A 92 -18.84 0.94 11.63
C ASN A 92 -20.36 0.74 11.54
N HIS A 93 -21.01 1.27 10.50
CA HIS A 93 -22.48 1.21 10.37
C HIS A 93 -22.98 0.19 9.35
N ILE A 94 -22.11 -0.39 8.51
CA ILE A 94 -22.52 -1.50 7.64
C ILE A 94 -22.71 -2.78 8.44
N GLY A 95 -23.70 -3.60 8.05
CA GLY A 95 -23.93 -4.91 8.66
C GLY A 95 -22.69 -5.80 8.62
N SER A 96 -22.56 -6.68 9.63
CA SER A 96 -21.41 -7.57 9.81
C SER A 96 -21.06 -8.40 8.57
N ASP A 97 -22.07 -8.85 7.83
CA ASP A 97 -21.89 -9.66 6.63
C ASP A 97 -21.65 -8.84 5.35
N ARG A 98 -22.03 -7.56 5.34
CA ARG A 98 -21.83 -6.71 4.16
C ARG A 98 -20.34 -6.56 3.87
N TRP A 99 -19.98 -6.83 2.62
CA TRP A 99 -18.61 -6.74 2.10
C TRP A 99 -17.57 -7.57 2.86
N ARG A 100 -18.00 -8.62 3.57
CA ARG A 100 -17.09 -9.55 4.25
C ARG A 100 -16.19 -10.26 3.22
N LEU A 101 -14.89 -10.39 3.52
CA LEU A 101 -14.00 -11.24 2.74
C LEU A 101 -14.12 -12.70 3.20
N GLU A 102 -14.50 -13.57 2.28
CA GLU A 102 -14.37 -15.01 2.46
C GLU A 102 -12.94 -15.45 2.15
N THR A 103 -12.51 -16.59 2.71
CA THR A 103 -11.14 -17.09 2.56
C THR A 103 -10.72 -17.27 1.10
N SER A 104 -11.63 -17.71 0.23
CA SER A 104 -11.42 -17.84 -1.22
C SER A 104 -11.16 -16.52 -1.94
N LYS A 105 -11.59 -15.39 -1.35
CA LYS A 105 -11.49 -14.04 -1.92
C LYS A 105 -10.29 -13.26 -1.38
N VAL A 106 -9.57 -13.79 -0.40
CA VAL A 106 -8.33 -13.19 0.14
C VAL A 106 -7.19 -13.40 -0.84
N GLN A 107 -7.01 -12.45 -1.75
CA GLN A 107 -6.06 -12.58 -2.87
C GLN A 107 -4.98 -11.49 -2.82
N HIS A 108 -3.75 -11.87 -3.21
CA HIS A 108 -2.64 -10.94 -3.32
C HIS A 108 -2.97 -9.80 -4.29
N GLY A 109 -2.72 -8.57 -3.85
CA GLY A 109 -2.94 -7.36 -4.64
C GLY A 109 -4.29 -6.69 -4.39
N LEU A 110 -5.27 -7.38 -3.81
CA LEU A 110 -6.59 -6.85 -3.50
C LEU A 110 -6.51 -5.73 -2.46
N TYR A 111 -7.21 -4.62 -2.74
CA TYR A 111 -7.43 -3.54 -1.78
C TYR A 111 -8.60 -3.88 -0.86
N CYS A 112 -8.43 -3.63 0.43
CA CYS A 112 -9.40 -3.95 1.46
C CYS A 112 -9.53 -2.81 2.48
N ALA A 113 -10.65 -2.77 3.17
CA ALA A 113 -10.76 -2.09 4.44
C ALA A 113 -10.31 -3.05 5.54
N VAL A 114 -9.55 -2.55 6.50
CA VAL A 114 -8.92 -3.33 7.57
C VAL A 114 -9.31 -2.68 8.89
N LEU A 115 -9.94 -3.44 9.79
CA LEU A 115 -10.11 -3.02 11.18
C LEU A 115 -8.83 -3.35 11.95
N TYR A 116 -8.11 -2.32 12.38
CA TYR A 116 -6.85 -2.45 13.11
C TYR A 116 -6.79 -1.40 14.22
N GLU A 117 -6.56 -1.86 15.46
CA GLU A 117 -6.60 -1.01 16.66
C GLU A 117 -7.89 -0.18 16.76
N GLU A 118 -9.04 -0.84 16.56
CA GLU A 118 -10.39 -0.22 16.60
C GLU A 118 -10.65 0.87 15.55
N VAL A 119 -9.78 1.00 14.54
CA VAL A 119 -9.92 1.99 13.46
C VAL A 119 -9.91 1.28 12.10
N TRP A 120 -10.89 1.61 11.27
CA TRP A 120 -10.90 1.19 9.86
C TRP A 120 -9.87 1.98 9.07
N GLN A 121 -9.09 1.25 8.28
CA GLN A 121 -8.01 1.79 7.45
C GLN A 121 -8.00 1.12 6.08
N ARG A 122 -7.37 1.77 5.08
CA ARG A 122 -7.19 1.17 3.75
C ARG A 122 -5.94 0.29 3.72
N GLY A 123 -6.12 -0.95 3.29
CA GLY A 123 -5.06 -1.94 3.17
C GLY A 123 -4.95 -2.50 1.76
N ARG A 124 -3.81 -3.14 1.49
CA ARG A 124 -3.59 -3.99 0.32
C ARG A 124 -3.01 -5.32 0.77
N ILE A 125 -3.59 -6.43 0.32
CA ILE A 125 -3.06 -7.76 0.63
C ILE A 125 -1.75 -7.95 -0.15
N VAL A 126 -0.67 -8.29 0.55
CA VAL A 126 0.70 -8.42 0.00
C VAL A 126 1.34 -9.77 0.29
N GLY A 127 0.56 -10.74 0.77
CA GLY A 127 1.02 -12.10 1.02
C GLY A 127 -0.12 -13.12 0.96
N PRO A 128 0.20 -14.43 1.02
CA PRO A 128 -0.81 -15.47 1.05
C PRO A 128 -1.58 -15.48 2.39
N LEU A 129 -2.78 -16.04 2.37
CA LEU A 129 -3.52 -16.41 3.58
C LEU A 129 -2.84 -17.65 4.20
N ILE A 130 -2.42 -17.53 5.46
CA ILE A 130 -1.77 -18.61 6.23
C ILE A 130 -2.62 -18.83 7.49
N GLY A 131 -3.40 -19.91 7.51
CA GLY A 131 -4.42 -20.12 8.55
C GLY A 131 -5.48 -19.03 8.48
N SER A 132 -5.63 -18.24 9.56
CA SER A 132 -6.52 -17.07 9.59
C SER A 132 -5.80 -15.74 9.34
N ARG A 133 -4.48 -15.75 9.11
CA ARG A 133 -3.69 -14.51 9.01
C ARG A 133 -3.23 -14.24 7.60
N VAL A 134 -3.23 -12.97 7.23
CA VAL A 134 -2.76 -12.49 5.93
C VAL A 134 -1.92 -11.23 6.11
N LYS A 135 -0.88 -11.09 5.29
CA LYS A 135 -0.01 -9.91 5.32
C LYS A 135 -0.68 -8.76 4.55
N VAL A 136 -0.87 -7.64 5.23
CA VAL A 136 -1.52 -6.44 4.67
C VAL A 136 -0.59 -5.24 4.79
N HIS A 137 -0.47 -4.48 3.71
CA HIS A 137 0.19 -3.18 3.68
C HIS A 137 -0.85 -2.07 3.80
N PHE A 138 -0.74 -1.25 4.83
CA PHE A 138 -1.61 -0.09 5.07
C PHE A 138 -1.14 1.06 4.20
N ILE A 139 -1.91 1.39 3.17
CA ILE A 139 -1.45 2.27 2.08
C ILE A 139 -1.33 3.74 2.50
N ASP A 140 -1.96 4.10 3.62
CA ASP A 140 -1.99 5.47 4.16
C ASP A 140 -1.00 5.72 5.28
N THR A 141 -0.34 4.68 5.81
CA THR A 141 0.65 4.76 6.88
C THR A 141 2.00 4.14 6.52
N GLY A 142 2.02 3.24 5.54
CA GLY A 142 3.21 2.46 5.17
C GLY A 142 3.47 1.24 6.06
N LEU A 143 2.67 1.05 7.11
CA LEU A 143 2.76 -0.11 7.99
C LEU A 143 2.47 -1.40 7.22
N THR A 144 3.14 -2.49 7.59
CA THR A 144 2.84 -3.82 7.04
C THR A 144 2.73 -4.81 8.17
N GLU A 145 1.56 -5.41 8.35
CA GLU A 145 1.28 -6.30 9.48
C GLU A 145 0.59 -7.59 9.07
N LEU A 146 0.67 -8.59 9.94
CA LEU A 146 -0.10 -9.84 9.85
C LEU A 146 -1.40 -9.68 10.63
N VAL A 147 -2.50 -9.49 9.89
CA VAL A 147 -3.84 -9.30 10.45
C VAL A 147 -4.70 -10.54 10.25
N ASP A 148 -5.71 -10.71 11.10
CA ASP A 148 -6.71 -11.75 10.89
C ASP A 148 -7.62 -11.36 9.71
N TYR A 149 -7.85 -12.27 8.76
CA TYR A 149 -8.66 -11.97 7.57
C TYR A 149 -10.12 -11.61 7.93
N ARG A 150 -10.61 -12.01 9.11
CA ARG A 150 -11.95 -11.66 9.61
C ARG A 150 -12.09 -10.17 9.92
N HIS A 151 -10.98 -9.45 10.08
CA HIS A 151 -10.97 -7.99 10.21
C HIS A 151 -10.91 -7.28 8.84
N LEU A 152 -10.94 -8.04 7.74
CA LEU A 152 -10.95 -7.49 6.38
C LEU A 152 -12.36 -7.44 5.81
N LYS A 153 -12.65 -6.32 5.15
CA LYS A 153 -13.81 -6.13 4.29
C LYS A 153 -13.38 -5.60 2.93
N PHE A 154 -14.21 -5.82 1.91
CA PHE A 154 -13.93 -5.27 0.59
C PHE A 154 -13.96 -3.76 0.68
N LEU A 155 -12.99 -3.12 0.03
CA LEU A 155 -12.94 -1.67 0.03
C LEU A 155 -14.00 -1.13 -0.96
N ALA A 156 -14.95 -0.33 -0.49
CA ALA A 156 -15.90 0.37 -1.35
C ALA A 156 -15.16 1.27 -2.37
N THR A 157 -15.68 1.33 -3.59
CA THR A 157 -14.99 1.97 -4.73
C THR A 157 -14.80 3.47 -4.57
N SER A 158 -15.67 4.13 -3.81
CA SER A 158 -15.55 5.55 -3.46
C SER A 158 -14.21 5.85 -2.77
N PHE A 159 -13.81 5.03 -1.81
CA PHE A 159 -12.53 5.17 -1.11
C PHE A 159 -11.31 4.83 -1.97
N GLY A 160 -11.51 4.20 -3.14
CA GLY A 160 -10.45 3.94 -4.12
C GLY A 160 -10.08 5.16 -4.96
N THR A 161 -10.90 6.21 -4.94
CA THR A 161 -10.68 7.47 -5.70
C THR A 161 -9.66 8.39 -5.05
N VAL A 162 -9.55 8.33 -3.72
CA VAL A 162 -8.56 9.10 -2.95
C VAL A 162 -7.19 8.44 -3.14
N PRO A 163 -6.13 9.16 -3.54
CA PRO A 163 -4.79 8.57 -3.62
C PRO A 163 -4.37 7.93 -2.29
N ALA A 164 -3.51 6.91 -2.32
CA ALA A 164 -2.79 6.46 -1.13
C ALA A 164 -2.07 7.66 -0.49
N GLN A 165 -1.97 7.73 0.83
CA GLN A 165 -1.50 8.94 1.52
C GLN A 165 -0.03 8.87 1.99
N ALA A 166 0.52 7.67 2.12
CA ALA A 166 1.91 7.51 2.58
C ALA A 166 2.92 7.65 1.43
N VAL A 167 3.88 8.56 1.60
CA VAL A 167 5.04 8.70 0.72
C VAL A 167 6.22 7.96 1.33
N ARG A 168 6.79 7.02 0.57
CA ARG A 168 8.03 6.35 0.97
C ARG A 168 9.21 7.29 0.77
N ALA A 169 10.03 7.43 1.79
CA ALA A 169 11.22 8.27 1.81
C ALA A 169 12.45 7.54 2.36
N SER A 170 13.59 8.23 2.30
CA SER A 170 14.86 7.82 2.88
C SER A 170 15.49 9.03 3.56
N LEU A 171 16.04 8.83 4.76
CA LEU A 171 16.91 9.83 5.36
C LEU A 171 18.19 9.92 4.52
N ALA A 172 18.50 11.13 4.10
CA ALA A 172 19.68 11.37 3.31
C ALA A 172 20.96 11.26 4.15
N CYS A 173 22.07 11.00 3.47
CA CYS A 173 23.42 10.93 4.06
C CYS A 173 23.60 9.84 5.13
N LEU A 174 22.64 8.90 5.27
CA LEU A 174 22.76 7.76 6.16
C LEU A 174 22.98 6.48 5.35
N ILE A 175 24.12 5.83 5.63
CA ILE A 175 24.49 4.53 5.08
C ILE A 175 24.75 3.56 6.22
N SER A 176 24.31 2.31 6.06
CA SER A 176 24.59 1.25 7.03
C SER A 176 26.06 0.83 6.96
N LYS A 177 26.69 0.60 8.11
CA LYS A 177 28.12 0.22 8.19
C LYS A 177 28.44 -1.10 7.48
N GLY A 178 27.50 -2.05 7.45
CA GLY A 178 27.67 -3.38 6.85
C GLY A 178 26.81 -3.62 5.60
N GLY A 179 26.36 -2.56 4.92
CA GLY A 179 25.43 -2.68 3.78
C GLY A 179 23.99 -3.06 4.13
N VAL A 180 23.70 -3.39 5.40
CA VAL A 180 22.37 -3.66 5.92
C VAL A 180 22.20 -2.95 7.27
N TRP A 181 21.04 -2.31 7.48
CA TRP A 181 20.66 -1.78 8.78
C TRP A 181 20.23 -2.91 9.72
N THR A 182 20.89 -2.99 10.88
CA THR A 182 20.46 -3.91 11.94
C THR A 182 19.19 -3.40 12.61
N ARG A 183 18.42 -4.32 13.22
CA ARG A 183 17.24 -3.94 14.00
C ARG A 183 17.58 -2.95 15.12
N ALA A 184 18.71 -3.15 15.80
CA ALA A 184 19.15 -2.26 16.87
C ALA A 184 19.44 -0.83 16.37
N GLU A 185 20.02 -0.68 15.18
CA GLU A 185 20.25 0.64 14.56
C GLU A 185 18.93 1.33 14.18
N SER A 186 18.01 0.58 13.55
CA SER A 186 16.66 1.08 13.25
C SER A 186 15.93 1.52 14.53
N ASP A 187 15.89 0.68 15.56
CA ASP A 187 15.20 0.95 16.83
C ASP A 187 15.80 2.16 17.58
N ARG A 188 17.11 2.35 17.47
CA ARG A 188 17.77 3.54 18.01
C ARG A 188 17.30 4.80 17.30
N LEU A 189 17.25 4.80 15.97
CA LEU A 189 16.74 5.95 15.21
C LEU A 189 15.25 6.18 15.47
N THR A 190 14.44 5.12 15.59
CA THR A 190 13.00 5.23 15.85
C THR A 190 12.74 6.04 17.12
N ARG A 191 13.55 5.84 18.17
CA ARG A 191 13.43 6.59 19.43
C ARG A 191 13.77 8.08 19.32
N LEU A 192 14.43 8.50 18.24
CA LEU A 192 14.77 9.90 17.98
C LEU A 192 13.72 10.61 17.12
N ILE A 193 12.84 9.86 16.44
CA ILE A 193 11.80 10.42 15.57
C ILE A 193 10.54 10.67 16.39
N ASN A 194 9.97 11.86 16.23
CA ASN A 194 8.63 12.14 16.73
C ASN A 194 7.58 11.70 15.70
N PHE A 195 6.79 10.68 16.03
CA PHE A 195 5.70 10.18 15.19
C PHE A 195 4.35 10.88 15.46
N VAL A 196 4.27 11.66 16.54
CA VAL A 196 3.05 12.33 16.98
C VAL A 196 2.91 13.70 16.35
N SER A 197 3.98 14.50 16.38
CA SER A 197 3.96 15.87 15.86
C SER A 197 4.51 15.97 14.44
N GLN A 198 4.11 17.03 13.75
CA GLN A 198 4.78 17.45 12.53
C GLN A 198 6.20 17.95 12.85
N GLN A 199 7.10 17.80 11.89
CA GLN A 199 8.48 18.28 11.98
C GLN A 199 8.95 18.80 10.62
N PRO A 200 9.79 19.85 10.59
CA PRO A 200 10.37 20.33 9.35
C PRO A 200 11.33 19.28 8.78
N ALA A 201 11.20 18.99 7.50
CA ALA A 201 12.12 18.15 6.76
C ALA A 201 12.63 18.91 5.53
N TYR A 202 13.95 18.92 5.36
CA TYR A 202 14.58 19.43 4.14
C TYR A 202 14.50 18.38 3.03
N ILE A 203 13.88 18.72 1.91
CA ILE A 203 13.58 17.79 0.84
C ILE A 203 14.73 17.73 -0.15
N MET A 204 15.22 16.53 -0.43
CA MET A 204 16.26 16.28 -1.42
C MET A 204 15.84 15.18 -2.39
N CYS A 205 16.06 15.41 -3.68
CA CYS A 205 15.99 14.34 -4.68
C CYS A 205 17.22 13.46 -4.55
N ILE A 206 17.05 12.26 -4.02
CA ILE A 206 18.08 11.22 -4.10
C ILE A 206 18.03 10.66 -5.52
N ASN A 207 18.67 11.37 -6.46
CA ASN A 207 18.95 10.82 -7.77
C ASN A 207 19.93 9.66 -7.59
N ASN A 208 19.41 8.43 -7.49
CA ASN A 208 20.21 7.23 -7.67
C ASN A 208 20.63 7.11 -9.13
N LYS A 209 21.55 7.98 -9.57
CA LYS A 209 22.49 7.65 -10.62
C LYS A 209 23.77 7.20 -9.92
N VAL A 210 23.83 5.92 -9.60
CA VAL A 210 25.10 5.20 -9.45
C VAL A 210 25.19 4.26 -10.63
#